data_AF-A0A0A6UF42-F1
#
_entry.id   AF-A0A0A6UF42-F1
#
_cell.length_a   1.000
_cell.length_b   1.000
_cell.length_c   1.000
_cell.angle_alpha   90.00
_cell.angle_beta   90.00
_cell.angle_gamma   90.00
#
_symmetry.space_group_name_H-M   'P 1'
#
loop_
_entity.id
_entity.type
_entity.pdbx_description
1 polymer ?
#
loop_
_entity_poly.entity_id
_entity_poly.type
_entity_poly.pdbx_seq_one_letter_code
_entity_poly.pdbx_strand_id
1 'polypeptide(L)'
;MLVYRSMGRTVLLIVLVAVWAVVPAMFLLEAAADAVWPSNVLWCVLVGCVVGIAVEVARRLFLRGRRPVVEISREGLRVDRISAQVIPWTAVRDVRRVPGHNQELLTFDLAEDFARDFENGGARMAHWSNRRVGFHGVYLSAVGLNASIDELHQAILRNWRAAAW
;
A
#
# COMPACT_ATOMS: atom_id res chain seq x y z
N MET A 1 5.05 13.68 12.53
CA MET A 1 5.89 12.54 12.11
C MET A 1 5.58 12.21 10.66
N LEU A 2 6.60 12.21 9.81
CA LEU A 2 6.48 11.82 8.40
C LEU A 2 7.05 10.42 8.23
N VAL A 3 6.27 9.52 7.63
CA VAL A 3 6.65 8.12 7.44
C VAL A 3 6.71 7.83 5.95
N TYR A 4 7.84 7.27 5.54
CA TYR A 4 8.15 7.00 4.15
C TYR A 4 8.08 5.51 3.87
N ARG A 5 8.13 5.18 2.58
CA ARG A 5 8.25 3.79 2.16
C ARG A 5 9.64 3.25 2.49
N SER A 6 9.73 1.97 2.86
CA SER A 6 11.02 1.28 2.92
C SER A 6 11.57 1.09 1.50
N MET A 7 12.60 1.85 1.16
CA MET A 7 13.29 1.75 -0.13
C MET A 7 13.92 0.37 -0.31
N GLY A 8 14.55 -0.18 0.74
CA GLY A 8 15.19 -1.50 0.69
C GLY A 8 14.22 -2.63 0.34
N ARG A 9 13.05 -2.69 0.98
CA ARG A 9 12.01 -3.70 0.67
C ARG A 9 11.45 -3.53 -0.74
N THR A 10 11.35 -2.29 -1.21
CA THR A 10 10.86 -1.98 -2.56
C THR A 10 11.87 -2.40 -3.63
N VAL A 11 13.15 -2.09 -3.43
CA VAL A 11 14.24 -2.51 -4.33
C VAL A 11 14.34 -4.04 -4.36
N LEU A 12 14.24 -4.71 -3.22
CA LEU A 12 14.25 -6.17 -3.15
C LEU A 12 13.13 -6.80 -4.00
N LEU A 13 11.90 -6.27 -3.91
CA LEU A 13 10.79 -6.76 -4.73
C LEU A 13 11.04 -6.54 -6.24
N ILE A 14 11.60 -5.39 -6.62
CA ILE A 14 11.96 -5.11 -8.01
C ILE A 14 13.03 -6.09 -8.50
N VAL A 15 14.07 -6.32 -7.72
CA VAL A 15 15.13 -7.29 -8.04
C VAL A 15 14.55 -8.69 -8.18
N LEU A 16 13.68 -9.10 -7.26
CA LEU A 16 13.06 -10.42 -7.30
C LEU A 16 12.21 -10.60 -8.56
N VAL A 17 11.42 -9.59 -8.94
CA VAL A 17 10.65 -9.61 -10.19
C VAL A 17 11.56 -9.59 -11.42
N ALA A 18 12.66 -8.83 -11.40
CA ALA A 18 13.63 -8.80 -12.49
C ALA A 18 14.31 -10.17 -12.67
N VAL A 19 14.74 -10.82 -11.59
CA VAL A 19 15.31 -12.18 -11.62
C VAL A 19 14.30 -13.17 -12.20
N TRP A 20 13.04 -13.11 -11.75
CA TRP A 20 11.97 -13.95 -12.28
C TRP A 20 11.61 -13.64 -13.73
N ALA A 21 11.95 -12.47 -14.28
CA ALA A 21 11.78 -12.13 -15.68
C ALA A 21 12.94 -12.58 -16.56
N VAL A 22 14.17 -12.61 -16.03
CA VAL A 22 15.37 -13.05 -16.75
C VAL A 22 15.31 -14.54 -17.06
N VAL A 23 14.83 -15.38 -16.13
CA VAL A 23 14.74 -16.82 -16.34
C VAL A 23 13.87 -17.17 -17.57
N PRO A 24 12.60 -16.71 -17.67
CA PRO A 24 11.81 -16.86 -18.89
C PRO A 24 12.45 -16.25 -20.13
N ALA A 25 13.08 -15.07 -20.03
CA ALA A 25 13.72 -14.44 -21.18
C ALA A 25 14.88 -15.28 -21.74
N MET A 26 15.64 -15.98 -20.89
CA MET A 26 16.66 -16.94 -21.35
C MET A 26 16.05 -18.15 -22.04
N PHE A 27 14.97 -18.73 -21.49
CA PHE A 27 14.23 -19.81 -22.15
C PHE A 27 13.63 -19.36 -23.50
N LEU A 28 13.21 -18.10 -23.61
CA LEU A 28 12.70 -17.52 -24.87
C LEU A 28 13.80 -17.31 -25.91
N LEU A 29 15.02 -16.93 -25.51
CA LEU A 29 16.17 -16.82 -26.42
C LEU A 29 16.56 -18.18 -27.00
N GLU A 30 16.50 -19.23 -26.17
CA GLU A 30 16.77 -20.61 -26.58
C GLU A 30 15.65 -21.16 -27.49
N ALA A 31 14.38 -20.93 -27.12
CA ALA A 31 13.21 -21.35 -27.91
C ALA A 31 12.98 -20.52 -29.20
N ALA A 32 13.66 -19.38 -29.36
CA ALA A 32 13.69 -18.63 -30.62
C ALA A 32 14.75 -19.16 -31.61
N ALA A 33 15.75 -19.90 -31.11
CA ALA A 33 16.75 -20.56 -31.94
C ALA A 33 16.19 -21.83 -32.62
N ASP A 34 15.26 -22.52 -31.95
CA ASP A 34 14.60 -23.72 -32.46
C ASP A 34 13.15 -23.43 -32.88
N ALA A 35 12.88 -23.50 -34.19
CA ALA A 35 11.59 -23.38 -34.90
C ALA A 35 10.34 -23.00 -34.07
N VAL A 36 9.79 -21.82 -34.37
CA VAL A 36 8.64 -21.15 -33.72
C VAL A 36 7.37 -22.01 -33.65
N TRP A 37 7.08 -22.57 -32.47
CA TRP A 37 5.76 -23.12 -32.15
C TRP A 37 4.85 -22.01 -31.59
N PRO A 38 3.50 -22.05 -31.81
CA PRO A 38 2.56 -21.03 -31.35
C PRO A 38 2.62 -20.75 -29.83
N SER A 39 3.03 -21.74 -29.04
CA SER A 39 3.23 -21.62 -27.59
C SER A 39 4.30 -20.59 -27.20
N ASN A 40 5.33 -20.41 -28.03
CA ASN A 40 6.47 -19.53 -27.71
C ASN A 40 6.07 -18.05 -27.79
N VAL A 41 5.18 -17.70 -28.73
CA VAL A 41 4.62 -16.34 -28.87
C VAL A 41 3.79 -15.96 -27.64
N LEU A 42 2.96 -16.88 -27.14
CA LEU A 42 2.15 -16.64 -25.95
C LEU A 42 3.02 -16.39 -24.71
N TRP A 43 4.09 -17.17 -24.53
CA TRP A 43 5.06 -16.96 -23.45
C TRP A 43 5.79 -15.62 -23.57
N CYS A 44 6.20 -15.21 -24.78
CA CYS A 44 6.78 -13.88 -25.01
C CYS A 44 5.84 -12.76 -24.56
N VAL A 45 4.56 -12.85 -24.93
CA VAL A 45 3.55 -11.84 -24.56
C VAL A 45 3.34 -11.82 -23.04
N LEU A 46 3.22 -12.98 -22.39
CA LEU A 46 3.04 -13.05 -20.94
C LEU A 46 4.22 -12.47 -20.17
N VAL A 47 5.45 -12.83 -20.56
CA VAL A 47 6.68 -12.30 -19.94
C VAL A 47 6.78 -10.79 -20.17
N GLY A 48 6.53 -10.32 -21.40
CA GLY A 48 6.51 -8.90 -21.74
C GLY A 48 5.49 -8.12 -20.91
N CYS A 49 4.29 -8.66 -20.71
CA CYS A 49 3.26 -8.07 -19.85
C CYS A 49 3.70 -8.01 -18.38
N VAL A 50 4.28 -9.08 -17.83
CA VAL A 50 4.77 -9.10 -16.44
C VAL A 50 5.88 -8.08 -16.24
N VAL A 51 6.85 -8.01 -17.16
CA VAL A 51 7.94 -7.02 -17.13
C VAL A 51 7.39 -5.60 -17.26
N GLY A 52 6.49 -5.35 -18.21
CA GLY A 52 5.88 -4.04 -18.42
C GLY A 52 5.13 -3.55 -17.18
N ILE A 53 4.35 -4.43 -16.54
CA ILE A 53 3.67 -4.14 -15.27
C ILE A 53 4.70 -3.85 -14.17
N ALA A 54 5.76 -4.67 -14.05
CA ALA A 54 6.79 -4.48 -13.05
C ALA A 54 7.52 -3.14 -13.19
N VAL A 55 7.88 -2.76 -14.42
CA VAL A 55 8.54 -1.49 -14.73
C VAL A 55 7.61 -0.30 -14.44
N GLU A 56 6.34 -0.36 -14.84
CA GLU A 56 5.40 0.72 -14.56
C GLU A 56 5.12 0.86 -13.06
N VAL A 57 5.01 -0.27 -12.33
CA VAL A 57 4.94 -0.26 -10.87
C VAL A 57 6.19 0.39 -10.31
N ALA A 58 7.39 -0.09 -10.66
CA ALA A 58 8.66 0.46 -10.18
C ALA A 58 8.77 1.97 -10.45
N ARG A 59 8.43 2.42 -11.67
CA ARG A 59 8.41 3.85 -12.05
C ARG A 59 7.49 4.64 -11.14
N ARG A 60 6.25 4.18 -10.92
CA ARG A 60 5.31 4.82 -9.98
C ARG A 60 5.86 4.83 -8.56
N LEU A 61 6.52 3.76 -8.13
CA LEU A 61 7.10 3.68 -6.78
C LEU A 61 8.27 4.64 -6.60
N PHE A 62 9.16 4.78 -7.58
CA PHE A 62 10.27 5.72 -7.54
C PHE A 62 9.81 7.17 -7.59
N LEU A 63 8.87 7.49 -8.48
CA LEU A 63 8.34 8.86 -8.60
C LEU A 63 7.54 9.28 -7.35
N ARG A 64 6.79 8.35 -6.74
CA ARG A 64 6.00 8.64 -5.52
C ARG A 64 6.77 8.43 -4.22
N GLY A 65 7.93 7.76 -4.24
CA GLY A 65 8.73 7.45 -3.06
C GLY A 65 9.30 8.67 -2.34
N ARG A 66 9.30 9.85 -2.98
CA ARG A 66 9.69 11.12 -2.38
C ARG A 66 8.61 11.75 -1.49
N ARG A 67 7.36 11.25 -1.53
CA ARG A 67 6.27 11.75 -0.69
C ARG A 67 6.10 10.86 0.54
N PRO A 68 5.77 11.44 1.71
CA PRO A 68 5.42 10.65 2.89
C PRO A 68 4.15 9.85 2.59
N VAL A 69 4.19 8.57 2.94
CA VAL A 69 3.04 7.65 2.77
C VAL A 69 2.05 7.84 3.91
N VAL A 70 2.56 8.11 5.11
CA VAL A 70 1.77 8.49 6.27
C VAL A 70 2.34 9.78 6.83
N GLU A 71 1.45 10.74 7.09
CA GLU A 71 1.78 12.00 7.71
C GLU A 71 0.90 12.17 8.95
N ILE A 72 1.56 12.24 10.10
CA ILE A 72 0.95 12.44 11.40
C ILE A 72 1.29 13.87 11.82
N SER A 73 0.30 14.74 11.84
CA SER A 73 0.43 16.14 12.23
C SER A 73 -0.40 16.42 13.49
N ARG A 74 -0.35 17.66 14.00
CA ARG A 74 -1.27 18.09 15.07
C ARG A 74 -2.71 18.25 14.59
N GLU A 75 -2.91 18.47 13.29
CA GLU A 75 -4.22 18.69 12.69
C GLU A 75 -4.92 17.35 12.41
N GLY A 76 -4.15 16.32 12.07
CA GLY A 76 -4.71 15.01 11.75
C GLY A 76 -3.72 14.01 11.19
N LEU A 77 -4.29 12.94 10.64
CA LEU A 77 -3.61 11.84 9.98
C LEU A 77 -3.90 11.86 8.48
N ARG A 78 -2.86 11.88 7.65
CA ARG A 78 -2.99 11.66 6.21
C ARG A 78 -2.34 10.35 5.81
N VAL A 79 -3.07 9.53 5.06
CA VAL A 79 -2.58 8.26 4.52
C VAL A 79 -2.73 8.29 3.00
N ASP A 80 -1.65 8.61 2.29
CA ASP A 80 -1.64 8.85 0.83
C ASP A 80 -2.18 7.66 0.02
N ARG A 81 -2.06 6.43 0.55
CA ARG A 81 -2.58 5.21 -0.09
C ARG A 81 -4.11 5.09 -0.07
N ILE A 82 -4.77 5.79 0.84
CA ILE A 82 -6.20 5.62 1.12
C ILE A 82 -6.96 6.86 0.67
N SER A 83 -6.48 8.04 1.06
CA SER A 83 -7.06 9.32 0.66
C SER A 83 -6.01 10.42 0.65
N ALA A 84 -6.19 11.37 -0.27
CA ALA A 84 -5.42 12.61 -0.28
C ALA A 84 -5.85 13.57 0.84
N GLN A 85 -7.01 13.35 1.45
CA GLN A 85 -7.54 14.18 2.53
C GLN A 85 -6.88 13.85 3.87
N VAL A 86 -6.75 14.87 4.72
CA VAL A 86 -6.32 14.72 6.11
C VAL A 86 -7.53 14.29 6.93
N ILE A 87 -7.40 13.22 7.70
CA ILE A 87 -8.37 12.78 8.70
C ILE A 87 -8.11 13.60 9.97
N PRO A 88 -8.98 14.55 10.33
CA PRO A 88 -8.77 15.36 11.52
C PRO A 88 -8.90 14.48 12.77
N TRP A 89 -8.12 14.76 13.81
CA TRP A 89 -8.16 13.95 15.04
C TRP A 89 -9.53 13.96 15.72
N THR A 90 -10.29 15.05 15.57
CA THR A 90 -11.66 15.19 16.07
C THR A 90 -12.66 14.24 15.40
N ALA A 91 -12.37 13.76 14.19
CA ALA A 91 -13.18 12.77 13.50
C ALA A 91 -12.82 11.32 13.91
N VAL A 92 -11.73 11.12 14.65
CA VAL A 92 -11.30 9.79 15.12
C VAL A 92 -11.96 9.49 16.46
N ARG A 93 -12.88 8.51 16.47
CA ARG A 93 -13.61 8.07 17.67
C ARG A 93 -12.82 7.09 18.51
N ASP A 94 -12.10 6.20 17.85
CA ASP A 94 -11.33 5.15 18.53
C ASP A 94 -10.10 4.75 17.70
N VAL A 95 -9.04 4.35 18.40
CA VAL A 95 -7.80 3.86 17.82
C VAL A 95 -7.49 2.51 18.43
N ARG A 96 -7.58 1.45 17.62
CA ARG A 96 -7.33 0.08 18.06
C ARG A 96 -6.22 -0.55 17.26
N ARG A 97 -5.48 -1.45 17.90
CA ARG A 97 -4.61 -2.41 17.23
C ARG A 97 -5.36 -3.71 17.07
N VAL A 98 -5.43 -4.23 15.85
CA VAL A 98 -6.08 -5.51 15.56
C VAL A 98 -5.11 -6.48 14.89
N PRO A 99 -5.14 -7.78 15.26
CA PRO A 99 -4.40 -8.79 14.55
C PRO A 99 -5.02 -9.02 13.17
N GLY A 100 -4.22 -8.88 12.12
CA GLY A 100 -4.52 -9.38 10.78
C GLY A 100 -3.79 -10.71 10.52
N HIS A 101 -4.20 -11.43 9.48
CA HIS A 101 -3.80 -12.81 9.19
C HIS A 101 -2.30 -13.13 9.37
N ASN A 102 -1.39 -12.18 9.09
CA ASN A 102 0.06 -12.29 9.33
C ASN A 102 0.73 -10.96 9.76
N GLN A 103 -0.06 -9.99 10.23
CA GLN A 103 0.46 -8.65 10.56
C GLN A 103 -0.47 -7.93 11.52
N GLU A 104 0.07 -7.05 12.34
CA GLU A 104 -0.76 -6.13 13.13
C GLU A 104 -1.19 -4.93 12.29
N LEU A 105 -2.44 -4.50 12.49
CA LEU A 105 -3.05 -3.39 11.78
C LEU A 105 -3.53 -2.30 12.75
N LEU A 106 -3.26 -1.06 12.33
CA LEU A 106 -3.87 0.20 12.74
C LEU A 106 -5.35 0.26 12.38
N THR A 107 -6.31 0.33 13.31
CA THR A 107 -7.69 0.67 12.96
C THR A 107 -8.12 1.98 13.59
N PHE A 108 -8.71 2.84 12.76
CA PHE A 108 -9.31 4.11 13.16
C PHE A 108 -10.80 4.04 12.93
N ASP A 109 -11.57 4.09 14.01
CA ASP A 109 -13.00 4.29 13.92
C ASP A 109 -13.28 5.77 13.69
N LEU A 110 -14.03 6.08 12.64
CA LEU A 110 -14.27 7.46 12.20
C LEU A 110 -15.71 7.86 12.50
N ALA A 111 -15.93 9.15 12.74
CA ALA A 111 -17.26 9.72 12.80
C ALA A 111 -18.04 9.39 11.52
N GLU A 112 -19.31 9.01 11.66
CA GLU A 112 -20.09 8.40 10.55
C GLU A 112 -20.27 9.36 9.37
N ASP A 113 -20.44 10.63 9.69
CA ASP A 113 -20.48 11.78 8.80
C ASP A 113 -19.18 11.92 8.00
N PHE A 114 -18.03 11.88 8.66
CA PHE A 114 -16.73 11.94 7.98
C PHE A 114 -16.42 10.66 7.18
N ALA A 115 -16.80 9.49 7.71
CA ALA A 115 -16.59 8.19 7.07
C ALA A 115 -17.32 8.11 5.73
N ARG A 116 -18.53 8.66 5.61
CA ARG A 116 -19.31 8.69 4.35
C ARG A 116 -18.60 9.49 3.26
N ASP A 117 -18.06 10.66 3.59
CA ASP A 117 -17.34 11.51 2.64
C ASP A 117 -16.01 10.88 2.21
N PHE A 118 -15.33 10.24 3.16
CA PHE A 118 -14.09 9.51 2.91
C PHE A 118 -14.29 8.30 1.98
N GLU A 119 -15.42 7.61 2.09
CA GLU A 119 -15.76 6.43 1.29
C GLU A 119 -16.16 6.73 -0.16
N ASN A 120 -16.47 7.99 -0.49
CA ASN A 120 -16.83 8.40 -1.84
C ASN A 120 -15.62 8.50 -2.81
N GLY A 121 -14.39 8.31 -2.31
CA GLY A 121 -13.15 8.35 -3.09
C GLY A 121 -12.75 7.04 -3.79
N GLY A 122 -11.54 7.01 -4.36
CA GLY A 122 -10.99 5.85 -5.11
C GLY A 122 -10.82 4.56 -4.30
N ALA A 123 -10.99 4.60 -2.97
CA ALA A 123 -10.97 3.44 -2.08
C ALA A 123 -12.37 2.85 -1.79
N ARG A 124 -13.44 3.36 -2.41
CA ARG A 124 -14.84 2.97 -2.16
C ARG A 124 -15.07 1.46 -2.15
N MET A 125 -14.54 0.76 -3.15
CA MET A 125 -14.73 -0.68 -3.29
C MET A 125 -14.06 -1.47 -2.16
N ALA A 126 -12.91 -1.01 -1.68
CA ALA A 126 -12.19 -1.63 -0.56
C ALA A 126 -12.92 -1.40 0.76
N HIS A 127 -13.41 -0.17 1.01
CA HIS A 127 -14.19 0.15 2.21
C HIS A 127 -15.52 -0.60 2.27
N TRP A 128 -16.21 -0.72 1.14
CA TRP A 128 -17.47 -1.45 1.06
C TRP A 128 -17.30 -2.95 1.39
N SER A 129 -16.24 -3.58 0.85
CA SER A 129 -15.91 -4.98 1.17
C SER A 129 -15.55 -5.16 2.65
N ASN A 130 -14.82 -4.22 3.23
CA ASN A 130 -14.46 -4.27 4.65
C ASN A 130 -15.71 -4.15 5.54
N ARG A 131 -16.64 -3.23 5.26
CA ARG A 131 -17.89 -3.09 6.04
C ARG A 131 -18.71 -4.39 6.08
N ARG A 132 -18.73 -5.15 4.99
CA ARG A 132 -19.45 -6.45 4.94
C ARG A 132 -18.88 -7.51 5.87
N VAL A 133 -17.63 -7.34 6.32
CA VAL A 133 -16.94 -8.24 7.25
C VAL A 133 -16.90 -7.62 8.67
N GLY A 134 -17.72 -6.59 8.94
CA GLY A 134 -17.81 -5.93 10.26
C GLY A 134 -16.70 -4.91 10.53
N PHE A 135 -15.96 -4.53 9.50
CA PHE A 135 -14.82 -3.63 9.59
C PHE A 135 -15.25 -2.20 9.24
N HIS A 136 -15.47 -1.39 10.28
CA HIS A 136 -15.85 0.03 10.18
C HIS A 136 -14.64 0.91 10.49
N GLY A 137 -14.05 1.53 9.46
CA GLY A 137 -12.93 2.45 9.66
C GLY A 137 -11.84 2.42 8.59
N VAL A 138 -10.73 3.11 8.91
CA VAL A 138 -9.51 3.17 8.09
C VAL A 138 -8.45 2.24 8.67
N TYR A 139 -7.77 1.50 7.78
CA TYR A 139 -6.73 0.54 8.16
C TYR A 139 -5.36 1.09 7.80
N LEU A 140 -4.42 1.03 8.75
CA LEU A 140 -3.02 1.33 8.50
C LEU A 140 -2.15 0.12 8.83
N SER A 141 -1.52 -0.43 7.80
CA SER A 141 -0.46 -1.42 7.96
C SER A 141 0.91 -0.74 7.95
N ALA A 142 1.83 -1.21 8.79
CA ALA A 142 3.25 -0.84 8.73
C ALA A 142 4.00 -1.50 7.55
N VAL A 143 3.36 -2.40 6.80
CA VAL A 143 4.02 -3.14 5.73
C VAL A 143 4.49 -2.22 4.61
N GLY A 144 5.79 -2.33 4.34
CA GLY A 144 6.47 -1.51 3.37
C GLY A 144 6.71 -0.07 3.82
N LEU A 145 6.45 0.28 5.09
CA LEU A 145 6.86 1.55 5.69
C LEU A 145 8.26 1.41 6.33
N ASN A 146 8.91 2.54 6.55
CA ASN A 146 10.18 2.63 7.27
C ASN A 146 10.02 2.77 8.79
N ALA A 147 8.79 2.82 9.30
CA ALA A 147 8.47 2.83 10.71
C ALA A 147 7.84 1.50 11.14
N SER A 148 8.09 1.11 12.40
CA SER A 148 7.43 -0.06 12.99
C SER A 148 5.96 0.24 13.31
N ILE A 149 5.17 -0.82 13.48
CA ILE A 149 3.77 -0.67 13.89
C ILE A 149 3.65 -0.07 15.30
N ASP A 150 4.63 -0.27 16.17
CA ASP A 150 4.69 0.30 17.52
C ASP A 150 4.97 1.80 17.48
N GLU A 151 5.96 2.22 16.68
CA GLU A 151 6.29 3.63 16.47
C GLU A 151 5.08 4.41 15.92
N LEU A 152 4.41 3.83 14.92
CA LEU A 152 3.19 4.38 14.36
C LEU A 152 2.09 4.50 15.40
N HIS A 153 1.85 3.44 16.17
CA HIS A 153 0.80 3.43 17.20
C HIS A 153 1.04 4.50 18.25
N GLN A 154 2.26 4.59 18.77
CA GLN A 154 2.63 5.57 19.79
C GLN A 154 2.53 7.00 19.27
N ALA A 155 2.98 7.25 18.03
CA ALA A 155 2.88 8.56 17.42
C ALA A 155 1.42 8.99 17.23
N ILE A 156 0.56 8.08 16.80
CA ILE A 156 -0.86 8.37 16.59
C ILE A 156 -1.56 8.60 17.94
N LEU A 157 -1.40 7.70 18.91
CA LEU A 157 -2.01 7.86 20.23
C LEU A 157 -1.60 9.18 20.89
N ARG A 158 -0.33 9.57 20.77
CA ARG A 158 0.17 10.84 21.31
C ARG A 158 -0.57 12.05 20.73
N ASN A 159 -0.72 12.10 19.39
CA ASN A 159 -1.36 13.25 18.74
C ASN A 159 -2.88 13.24 18.93
N TRP A 160 -3.51 12.07 18.83
CA TRP A 160 -4.95 11.93 19.05
C TRP A 160 -5.35 12.35 20.48
N ARG A 161 -4.63 11.86 21.49
CA ARG A 161 -4.88 12.26 22.89
C ARG A 161 -4.63 13.74 23.10
N ALA A 162 -3.61 14.32 22.50
CA ALA A 162 -3.32 15.75 22.63
C ALA A 162 -4.40 16.65 21.98
N ALA A 163 -5.17 16.13 21.03
CA ALA A 163 -6.26 16.85 20.36
C ALA A 163 -7.63 16.62 21.03
N ALA A 164 -7.73 15.67 21.96
CA ALA A 164 -8.95 15.38 22.71
C ALA A 164 -9.14 16.29 23.95
N TRP A 165 -8.17 17.18 24.22
CA TRP A 165 -8.17 18.20 25.27
C TRP A 165 -7.98 19.58 24.65
#